data_AF-A0A849ZZL1-F1
#
_entry.id   AF-A0A849ZZL1-F1
#
_cell.length_a   1.000
_cell.length_b   1.000
_cell.length_c   1.000
_cell.angle_alpha   90.00
_cell.angle_beta   90.00
_cell.angle_gamma   90.00
#
_symmetry.space_group_name_H-M   'P 1'
#
loop_
_entity.id
_entity.type
_entity.pdbx_description
1 polymer ?
#
loop_
_entity_poly.entity_id
_entity_poly.type
_entity_poly.pdbx_seq_one_letter_code
_entity_poly.pdbx_strand_id
1 'polypeptide(L)'
;MPKVISNTSPILYLYRIGGIQWFSKLFDEVWVPEAVKNELRAGKIQGYDVPNPADYSWITIVNPKSMPSEWLALDLGIGEIAAMAGN
;
A
#
# COMPACT_ATOMS: atom_id res chain seq x y z
N MET A 1 -10.21 17.04 -3.00
CA MET A 1 -9.11 16.60 -2.13
C MET A 1 -8.66 15.24 -2.62
N PRO A 2 -7.51 15.12 -3.32
CA PRO A 2 -7.11 13.86 -3.93
C PRO A 2 -6.77 12.83 -2.86
N LYS A 3 -7.46 11.68 -2.94
CA LYS A 3 -7.22 10.50 -2.11
C LYS A 3 -6.54 9.43 -2.95
N VAL A 4 -5.67 8.64 -2.32
CA VAL A 4 -5.03 7.51 -2.99
C VAL A 4 -5.07 6.27 -2.10
N ILE A 5 -5.31 5.12 -2.73
CA ILE A 5 -5.05 3.81 -2.14
C ILE A 5 -3.83 3.23 -2.84
N SER A 6 -2.77 2.92 -2.10
CA SER A 6 -1.52 2.42 -2.68
C SER A 6 -1.34 0.93 -2.42
N ASN A 7 -0.91 0.20 -3.45
CA ASN A 7 -0.36 -1.15 -3.32
C ASN A 7 1.13 -1.08 -2.89
N THR A 8 1.80 -2.25 -2.88
CA THR A 8 3.17 -2.44 -2.37
C THR A 8 4.22 -1.69 -3.20
N SER A 9 4.15 -1.77 -4.53
CA SER A 9 5.20 -1.26 -5.42
C SER A 9 5.47 0.25 -5.27
N PRO A 10 4.48 1.16 -5.33
CA PRO A 10 4.72 2.59 -5.15
C PRO A 10 5.32 2.93 -3.77
N ILE A 11 4.86 2.29 -2.70
CA ILE A 11 5.40 2.50 -1.34
C ILE A 11 6.87 2.07 -1.29
N LEU A 12 7.17 0.86 -1.77
CA LEU A 12 8.51 0.28 -1.74
C LEU A 12 9.49 1.07 -2.59
N TYR A 13 9.14 1.39 -3.83
CA TYR A 13 10.05 2.07 -4.75
C TYR A 13 10.25 3.54 -4.38
N LEU A 14 9.23 4.23 -3.88
CA LEU A 14 9.42 5.59 -3.35
C LEU A 14 10.31 5.59 -2.10
N TYR A 15 10.17 4.59 -1.21
CA TYR A 15 11.10 4.45 -0.08
C TYR A 15 12.55 4.25 -0.54
N ARG A 16 12.79 3.35 -1.51
CA ARG A 16 14.13 3.04 -2.02
C ARG A 16 14.86 4.24 -2.63
N ILE A 17 14.12 5.20 -3.19
CA ILE A 17 14.70 6.44 -3.74
C ILE A 17 14.66 7.61 -2.75
N GLY A 18 14.26 7.39 -1.49
CA GLY A 18 14.11 8.45 -0.47
C GLY A 18 12.91 9.39 -0.70
N GLY A 19 12.01 9.04 -1.60
CA GLY A 19 10.87 9.85 -2.05
C GLY A 19 9.53 9.55 -1.37
N ILE A 20 9.48 8.72 -0.32
CA ILE A 20 8.21 8.31 0.32
C ILE A 20 7.35 9.49 0.80
N GLN A 21 7.99 10.61 1.17
CA GLN A 21 7.31 11.86 1.58
C GLN A 21 6.56 12.55 0.43
N TRP A 22 6.71 12.12 -0.83
CA TRP A 22 5.94 12.69 -1.94
C TRP A 22 4.47 12.32 -1.86
N PHE A 23 4.13 11.18 -1.26
CA PHE A 23 2.73 10.80 -1.03
C PHE A 23 1.95 11.89 -0.28
N SER A 24 2.48 12.38 0.85
CA SER A 24 1.84 13.44 1.66
C SER A 24 1.85 14.83 1.01
N LYS A 25 2.63 15.03 -0.06
CA LYS A 25 2.66 16.28 -0.84
C LYS A 25 1.70 16.24 -2.02
N LEU A 26 1.38 15.06 -2.53
CA LEU A 26 0.55 14.85 -3.71
C LEU A 26 -0.91 14.53 -3.35
N PHE A 27 -1.15 13.95 -2.17
CA PHE A 27 -2.45 13.47 -1.74
C PHE A 27 -2.77 13.97 -0.33
N ASP A 28 -4.03 14.35 -0.13
CA ASP A 28 -4.54 14.76 1.19
C ASP A 28 -4.75 13.54 2.10
N GLU A 29 -5.10 12.40 1.50
CA GLU A 29 -5.33 11.14 2.20
C GLU A 29 -4.60 10.00 1.47
N VAL A 30 -3.75 9.29 2.21
CA VAL A 30 -3.02 8.12 1.71
C VAL A 30 -3.45 6.90 2.50
N TRP A 31 -4.11 5.97 1.82
CA TRP A 31 -4.60 4.74 2.41
C TRP A 31 -3.77 3.56 1.91
N VAL A 32 -3.43 2.66 2.83
CA VAL A 32 -2.65 1.46 2.53
C VAL A 32 -3.39 0.25 3.07
N PRO A 33 -3.76 -0.73 2.23
CA PRO A 33 -4.40 -1.94 2.71
C PRO A 33 -3.52 -2.72 3.70
N GLU A 34 -4.14 -3.35 4.70
CA GLU A 34 -3.42 -4.22 5.66
C GLU A 34 -2.65 -5.36 4.96
N ALA A 35 -3.16 -5.85 3.83
CA ALA A 35 -2.47 -6.81 2.97
C ALA A 35 -1.09 -6.31 2.49
N VAL A 36 -1.01 -5.05 2.06
CA VAL A 36 0.23 -4.42 1.57
C VAL A 36 1.23 -4.25 2.71
N LYS A 37 0.76 -3.81 3.88
CA LYS A 37 1.59 -3.73 5.09
C LYS A 37 2.15 -5.11 5.48
N ASN A 38 1.34 -6.16 5.37
CA ASN A 38 1.78 -7.52 5.67
C ASN A 38 2.81 -8.06 4.67
N GLU A 39 2.65 -7.74 3.38
CA GLU A 39 3.64 -8.08 2.35
C GLU A 39 5.00 -7.42 2.63
N LEU A 40 5.02 -6.11 2.93
CA LEU A 40 6.23 -5.40 3.33
C LEU A 40 6.83 -5.97 4.62
N ARG A 41 6.01 -6.30 5.61
CA ARG A 41 6.46 -6.95 6.85
C ARG A 41 7.13 -8.31 6.58
N ALA A 42 6.60 -9.10 5.65
CA ALA A 42 7.20 -10.36 5.24
C ALA A 42 8.58 -10.14 4.60
N GLY A 43 8.71 -9.12 3.73
CA GLY A 43 10.00 -8.69 3.19
C GLY A 43 11.00 -8.29 4.28
N LYS A 44 10.55 -7.50 5.27
CA LYS A 44 11.40 -7.10 6.41
C LYS A 44 11.90 -8.30 7.21
N ILE A 45 11.05 -9.29 7.47
CA ILE A 45 11.41 -10.54 8.16
C ILE A 45 12.46 -11.34 7.38
N GLN A 46 12.41 -11.29 6.04
CA GLN A 46 13.40 -11.91 5.17
C GLN A 46 14.72 -11.11 5.07
N GLY A 47 14.84 -9.98 5.78
CA GLY A 47 16.04 -9.16 5.81
C GLY A 47 16.12 -8.08 4.72
N TYR A 48 15.05 -7.87 3.95
CA TYR A 48 15.00 -6.78 2.98
C TYR A 48 14.81 -5.42 3.67
N ASP A 49 15.47 -4.40 3.15
CA ASP A 49 15.24 -3.01 3.54
C ASP A 49 13.95 -2.48 2.89
N VAL A 50 12.91 -2.33 3.71
CA VAL A 50 11.55 -1.98 3.31
C VAL A 50 10.93 -1.06 4.36
N PRO A 51 10.03 -0.13 3.96
CA PRO A 51 9.35 0.73 4.91
C PRO A 51 8.30 -0.05 5.70
N ASN A 52 8.00 0.42 6.91
CA ASN A 52 6.76 0.06 7.59
C ASN A 52 5.76 1.21 7.39
N PRO A 53 4.65 1.03 6.64
CA PRO A 53 3.69 2.10 6.38
C PRO A 53 3.10 2.71 7.66
N ALA A 54 3.03 1.96 8.77
CA ALA A 54 2.52 2.45 10.04
C ALA A 54 3.45 3.45 10.75
N ASP A 55 4.69 3.62 10.30
CA ASP A 55 5.64 4.59 10.86
C ASP A 55 5.37 6.02 10.35
N TYR A 56 4.48 6.19 9.35
CA TYR A 56 4.16 7.47 8.74
C TYR A 56 2.78 7.95 9.19
N SER A 57 2.72 9.05 9.94
CA SER A 57 1.46 9.60 10.49
C SER A 57 0.43 10.02 9.45
N TRP A 58 0.86 10.26 8.21
CA TRP A 58 0.00 10.63 7.07
C TRP A 58 -0.52 9.41 6.28
N ILE A 59 -0.11 8.19 6.65
CA ILE A 59 -0.65 6.94 6.09
C ILE A 59 -1.72 6.39 7.03
N THR A 60 -2.90 6.09 6.47
CA THR A 60 -3.94 5.33 7.17
C THR A 60 -3.93 3.88 6.69
N ILE A 61 -3.82 2.93 7.62
CA ILE A 61 -3.98 1.52 7.30
C ILE A 61 -5.46 1.17 7.25
N VAL A 62 -5.88 0.51 6.18
CA VAL A 62 -7.30 0.21 5.92
C VAL A 62 -7.53 -1.27 5.63
N ASN A 63 -8.72 -1.75 5.96
CA ASN A 63 -9.19 -3.09 5.59
C ASN A 63 -10.22 -2.93 4.48
N PRO A 64 -9.95 -3.46 3.26
CA PRO A 64 -10.89 -3.30 2.15
C PRO A 64 -12.24 -3.93 2.46
N LYS A 65 -13.33 -3.26 2.10
CA LYS A 65 -14.70 -3.69 2.44
C LYS A 65 -15.35 -4.63 1.41
N SER A 66 -14.84 -4.66 0.19
CA SER A 66 -15.42 -5.45 -0.90
C SER A 66 -14.34 -5.98 -1.82
N MET A 67 -14.35 -7.28 -2.12
CA MET A 67 -13.41 -7.83 -3.10
C MET A 67 -13.88 -7.56 -4.55
N PRO A 68 -12.97 -7.19 -5.47
CA PRO A 68 -13.27 -7.13 -6.90
C PRO A 68 -13.77 -8.48 -7.41
N SER A 69 -14.47 -8.49 -8.55
CA SER A 69 -14.91 -9.75 -9.18
C SER A 69 -13.72 -10.70 -9.42
N GLU A 70 -13.94 -12.00 -9.24
CA GLU A 70 -12.90 -13.04 -9.37
C GLU A 70 -12.16 -12.99 -10.72
N TRP A 71 -12.84 -12.55 -11.77
CA TRP A 71 -12.25 -12.36 -13.10
C TRP A 71 -11.15 -11.27 -13.14
N LEU A 72 -11.30 -10.21 -12.36
CA LEU A 72 -10.29 -9.14 -12.25
C LEU A 72 -9.08 -9.57 -11.40
N ALA A 73 -9.22 -10.60 -10.57
CA ALA A 73 -8.20 -11.04 -9.62
C ALA A 73 -7.22 -12.08 -10.19
N LEU A 74 -7.47 -12.62 -11.39
CA LEU A 74 -6.71 -13.74 -11.96
C LEU A 74 -5.20 -13.51 -12.07
N ASP A 75 -4.78 -12.27 -12.34
CA ASP A 75 -3.36 -11.90 -12.51
C ASP A 75 -2.83 -10.96 -11.41
N LEU A 76 -3.62 -10.70 -10.36
CA LEU A 76 -3.28 -9.73 -9.32
C LEU A 76 -2.82 -10.37 -8.02
N GLY A 77 -1.77 -9.83 -7.43
CA GLY A 77 -1.35 -10.17 -6.08
C GLY A 77 -2.33 -9.67 -5.03
N ILE A 78 -2.30 -10.26 -3.82
CA ILE A 78 -3.24 -9.92 -2.73
C ILE A 78 -3.18 -8.42 -2.37
N GLY A 79 -2.00 -7.79 -2.43
CA GLY A 79 -1.85 -6.35 -2.20
C GLY A 79 -2.48 -5.47 -3.29
N GLU A 80 -2.49 -5.94 -4.53
CA GLU A 80 -3.10 -5.25 -5.67
C GLU A 80 -4.63 -5.35 -5.62
N ILE A 81 -5.14 -6.56 -5.38
CA ILE A 81 -6.58 -6.81 -5.17
C ILE A 81 -7.10 -5.92 -4.04
N ALA A 82 -6.38 -5.87 -2.92
CA ALA A 82 -6.76 -5.07 -1.77
C ALA A 82 -6.74 -3.56 -2.05
N ALA A 83 -5.86 -3.07 -2.92
CA ALA A 83 -5.84 -1.67 -3.32
C ALA A 83 -7.03 -1.30 -4.24
N MET A 84 -7.44 -2.22 -5.12
CA MET A 84 -8.57 -2.03 -6.03
C MET A 84 -9.93 -2.22 -5.36
N ALA A 85 -9.99 -3.01 -4.29
CA ALA A 85 -11.18 -3.28 -3.48
C ALA A 85 -11.83 -2.03 -2.86
N GLY A 86 -11.09 -0.92 -2.75
CA GLY A 86 -11.56 0.31 -2.12
C GLY A 86 -11.69 0.20 -0.60
N ASN A 87 -12.18 1.26 0.04
CA ASN A 87 -12.41 1.34 1.49
C ASN A 87 -13.70 2.11 1.79
#